data_AF-A0A2G9F340-F1
#
_entry.id   AF-A0A2G9F340-F1
#
_cell.length_a   1.000
_cell.length_b   1.000
_cell.length_c   1.000
_cell.angle_alpha   90.00
_cell.angle_beta   90.00
_cell.angle_gamma   90.00
#
_symmetry.space_group_name_H-M   'P 1'
#
loop_
_entity.id
_entity.type
_entity.pdbx_description
1 polymer ?
#
loop_
_entity_poly.entity_id
_entity_poly.type
_entity_poly.pdbx_seq_one_letter_code
_entity_poly.pdbx_strand_id
1 'polypeptide(L)'
;MQLVIMDSKQLTSSGATKVSEGAGKFLQLSEDWIKEVIRRVPEGKFGDYTKEQLLDLVNQGNCDTYISGIDKATGKLIISNVVIK
;
A
#
# COMPACT_ATOMS: atom_id res chain seq x y z
N MET A 1 1.76 -12.94 11.79
CA MET A 1 1.06 -12.84 10.49
C MET A 1 1.31 -11.44 9.97
N GLN A 2 1.65 -11.29 8.69
CA GLN A 2 2.07 -10.01 8.12
C GLN A 2 1.09 -9.61 7.01
N LEU A 3 0.56 -8.39 7.07
CA LEU A 3 -0.19 -7.80 5.97
C LEU A 3 0.79 -7.18 4.98
N VAL A 4 0.65 -7.49 3.70
CA VAL A 4 1.42 -6.86 2.63
C VAL A 4 0.49 -6.04 1.76
N ILE A 5 0.73 -4.73 1.69
CA ILE A 5 0.01 -3.82 0.79
C ILE A 5 0.96 -3.37 -0.30
N MET A 6 0.58 -3.59 -1.55
CA MET A 6 1.39 -3.22 -2.70
C MET A 6 0.57 -2.40 -3.68
N ASP A 7 1.14 -1.29 -4.13
CA ASP A 7 0.59 -0.49 -5.23
C ASP A 7 1.52 -0.56 -6.45
N SER A 8 0.92 -0.65 -7.64
CA SER A 8 1.67 -0.67 -8.89
C SER A 8 1.69 0.74 -9.49
N LYS A 9 2.89 1.28 -9.71
CA LYS A 9 3.10 2.62 -10.28
C LYS A 9 3.95 2.54 -11.54
N GLN A 10 3.69 3.46 -12.45
CA GLN A 10 4.65 3.75 -13.50
C GLN A 10 5.84 4.50 -12.90
N LEU A 11 7.05 4.06 -13.27
CA LEU A 11 8.28 4.73 -12.93
C LEU A 11 8.67 5.66 -14.08
N THR A 12 9.12 6.86 -13.73
CA THR A 12 9.73 7.79 -14.68
C THR A 12 11.07 7.22 -15.17
N SER A 13 11.64 7.80 -16.22
CA SER A 13 12.96 7.40 -16.74
C SER A 13 14.10 7.55 -15.72
N SER A 14 13.92 8.37 -14.67
CA SER A 14 14.86 8.49 -13.55
C SER A 14 14.60 7.50 -12.41
N GLY A 15 13.63 6.58 -12.56
CA GLY A 15 13.22 5.64 -11.51
C GLY A 15 12.36 6.28 -10.41
N ALA A 16 12.05 7.57 -10.49
CA ALA A 16 11.20 8.25 -9.52
C ALA A 16 9.71 7.93 -9.77
N THR A 17 8.95 7.93 -8.68
CA THR A 17 7.48 7.87 -8.69
C THR A 17 6.91 8.80 -7.63
N LYS A 18 5.63 9.17 -7.77
CA LYS A 18 4.93 10.03 -6.81
C LYS A 18 3.73 9.29 -6.26
N VAL A 19 3.60 9.29 -4.94
CA VAL A 19 2.37 8.93 -4.25
C VAL A 19 1.46 10.15 -4.15
N SER A 20 0.15 9.95 -4.34
CA SER A 20 -0.84 11.03 -4.17
C SER A 20 -1.41 11.03 -2.75
N GLU A 21 -2.04 12.12 -2.36
CA GLU A 21 -3.04 12.07 -1.29
C GLU A 21 -4.23 11.23 -1.77
N GLY A 22 -4.77 10.39 -0.89
CA GLY A 22 -5.86 9.47 -1.23
C GLY A 22 -6.96 9.48 -0.17
N ALA A 23 -7.36 8.29 0.29
CA ALA A 23 -8.39 8.13 1.32
C ALA A 23 -8.06 9.02 2.54
N GLY A 24 -9.02 9.83 2.97
CA GLY A 24 -8.85 10.73 4.12
C GLY A 24 -7.86 11.88 3.91
N LYS A 25 -7.40 12.14 2.67
CA LYS A 25 -6.31 13.08 2.35
C LYS A 25 -4.94 12.67 2.93
N PHE A 26 -4.78 11.40 3.30
CA PHE A 26 -3.50 10.86 3.73
C PHE A 26 -2.66 10.45 2.50
N LEU A 27 -1.33 10.48 2.63
CA LEU A 27 -0.43 9.99 1.58
C LEU A 27 -0.67 8.50 1.35
N GLN A 28 -0.87 8.09 0.09
CA GLN A 28 -1.03 6.68 -0.27
C GLN A 28 0.09 5.83 0.33
N LEU A 29 -0.27 4.65 0.85
CA LEU A 29 0.63 3.71 1.55
C LEU A 29 1.14 4.15 2.92
N SER A 30 0.77 5.32 3.43
CA SER A 30 0.92 5.61 4.87
C SER A 30 -0.02 4.74 5.71
N GLU A 31 0.31 4.54 6.97
CA GLU A 31 -0.52 3.79 7.92
C GLU A 31 -1.94 4.38 8.04
N ASP A 32 -2.05 5.71 8.13
CA ASP A 32 -3.34 6.40 8.21
C ASP A 32 -4.17 6.22 6.94
N TRP A 33 -3.53 6.29 5.77
CA TRP A 33 -4.21 6.01 4.51
C TRP A 33 -4.72 4.57 4.47
N ILE A 34 -3.93 3.59 4.92
CA ILE A 34 -4.33 2.18 4.94
C ILE A 34 -5.53 1.97 5.86
N LYS A 35 -5.49 2.52 7.08
CA LYS A 35 -6.61 2.46 8.02
C LYS A 35 -7.86 3.08 7.43
N GLU A 36 -7.72 4.20 6.74
CA GLU A 36 -8.84 4.88 6.10
C GLU A 36 -9.41 4.09 4.92
N VAL A 37 -8.58 3.45 4.11
CA VAL A 37 -9.02 2.52 3.06
C VAL A 37 -9.80 1.36 3.66
N ILE A 38 -9.25 0.70 4.68
CA ILE A 38 -9.91 -0.44 5.34
C ILE A 38 -11.24 0.00 5.96
N ARG A 39 -11.32 1.19 6.56
CA ARG A 39 -12.58 1.72 7.11
C ARG A 39 -13.66 1.98 6.06
N ARG A 40 -13.26 2.35 4.83
CA ARG A 40 -14.19 2.70 3.75
C ARG A 40 -14.65 1.52 2.91
N VAL A 41 -13.94 0.39 2.93
CA VAL A 41 -14.43 -0.81 2.24
C VAL A 41 -15.67 -1.36 2.96
N PRO A 42 -16.65 -1.91 2.21
CA PRO A 42 -17.87 -2.47 2.77
C PRO A 42 -17.58 -3.55 3.82
N GLU A 43 -18.47 -3.69 4.80
CA GLU A 43 -18.37 -4.79 5.75
C GLU A 43 -18.40 -6.15 5.03
N GLY A 44 -17.53 -7.07 5.45
CA GLY A 44 -17.40 -8.38 4.82
C GLY A 44 -16.03 -9.02 4.99
N LYS A 45 -15.84 -10.14 4.31
CA LYS A 45 -14.55 -10.84 4.24
C LYS A 45 -13.73 -10.37 3.03
N PHE A 46 -12.46 -10.09 3.26
CA PHE A 46 -11.44 -9.78 2.26
C PHE A 46 -10.50 -10.98 2.14
N GLY A 47 -10.91 -11.97 1.34
CA GLY A 47 -10.30 -13.30 1.38
C GLY A 47 -10.63 -14.00 2.70
N ASP A 48 -9.61 -14.37 3.46
CA ASP A 48 -9.77 -15.09 4.73
C ASP A 48 -9.93 -14.16 5.96
N TYR A 49 -9.89 -12.84 5.77
CA TYR A 49 -9.85 -11.86 6.85
C TYR A 49 -11.11 -11.01 6.94
N THR A 50 -11.51 -10.64 8.14
CA THR A 50 -12.48 -9.56 8.36
C THR A 50 -11.81 -8.20 8.32
N LYS A 51 -12.62 -7.16 8.15
CA LYS A 51 -12.18 -5.76 8.24
C LYS A 51 -11.48 -5.45 9.56
N GLU A 52 -12.01 -5.93 10.68
CA GLU A 52 -11.42 -5.75 12.02
C GLU A 52 -10.06 -6.41 12.12
N GLN A 53 -9.92 -7.64 11.62
CA GLN A 53 -8.64 -8.36 11.63
C GLN A 53 -7.57 -7.62 10.81
N LEU A 54 -7.95 -7.02 9.69
CA LEU A 54 -7.02 -6.19 8.90
C LEU A 54 -6.61 -4.92 9.65
N LEU A 55 -7.56 -4.23 10.30
CA LEU A 55 -7.24 -3.05 11.12
C LEU A 55 -6.31 -3.40 12.29
N ASP A 56 -6.54 -4.52 12.96
CA ASP A 56 -5.71 -4.99 14.08
C ASP A 56 -4.27 -5.29 13.64
N LEU A 57 -4.08 -5.92 12.47
CA LEU A 57 -2.74 -6.14 11.92
C LEU A 57 -1.99 -4.83 11.70
N VAL A 58 -2.66 -3.83 11.11
CA VAL A 58 -2.06 -2.51 10.86
C VAL A 58 -1.72 -1.81 12.17
N ASN A 59 -2.64 -1.81 13.15
CA ASN A 59 -2.42 -1.20 14.48
C ASN A 59 -1.27 -1.86 15.26
N GLN A 60 -1.01 -3.14 15.04
CA GLN A 60 0.10 -3.87 15.66
C GLN A 60 1.45 -3.62 14.96
N GLY A 61 1.48 -2.83 13.88
CA GLY A 61 2.67 -2.65 13.05
C GLY A 61 3.02 -3.85 12.17
N ASN A 62 2.10 -4.82 12.03
CA ASN A 62 2.27 -6.01 11.21
C ASN A 62 1.85 -5.75 9.75
N CYS A 63 2.28 -4.61 9.19
CA CYS A 63 1.94 -4.19 7.83
C CYS A 63 3.18 -3.67 7.09
N ASP A 64 3.55 -4.34 5.99
CA ASP A 64 4.59 -3.88 5.08
C ASP A 64 3.96 -3.25 3.83
N THR A 65 4.55 -2.17 3.34
CA THR A 65 4.11 -1.52 2.11
C THR A 65 5.17 -1.54 1.03
N TYR A 66 4.73 -1.72 -0.21
CA TYR A 66 5.59 -1.80 -1.37
C TYR A 66 5.02 -1.01 -2.54
N ILE A 67 5.92 -0.45 -3.35
CA ILE A 67 5.60 -0.01 -4.71
C ILE A 67 6.25 -1.00 -5.68
N SER A 68 5.46 -1.46 -6.65
CA SER A 68 5.97 -2.19 -7.79
C SER A 68 5.86 -1.37 -9.07
N GLY A 69 6.71 -1.67 -10.05
CA GLY A 69 6.70 -1.01 -11.35
C GLY A 69 7.63 -1.68 -12.35
N ILE A 70 7.48 -1.34 -13.62
CA ILE A 70 8.39 -1.79 -14.68
C ILE A 70 9.32 -0.63 -15.04
N ASP A 71 10.62 -0.86 -14.98
CA ASP A 71 11.60 0.04 -15.59
C ASP A 71 11.46 -0.05 -17.12
N LYS A 72 11.05 1.05 -17.74
CA LYS A 72 10.83 1.10 -19.19
C LYS A 72 12.11 1.04 -20.02
N ALA A 73 13.27 1.40 -19.44
CA ALA A 73 14.54 1.34 -20.15
C ALA A 73 15.07 -0.10 -20.24
N THR A 74 14.85 -0.90 -19.19
CA THR A 74 15.42 -2.25 -19.08
C THR A 74 14.39 -3.38 -19.18
N GLY A 75 13.10 -3.07 -19.06
CA GLY A 75 12.01 -4.04 -18.98
C GLY A 75 11.94 -4.82 -17.67
N LYS A 76 12.76 -4.45 -16.66
CA LYS A 76 12.84 -5.17 -15.39
C LYS A 76 11.72 -4.79 -14.44
N LEU A 77 11.22 -5.78 -13.69
CA LEU A 77 10.35 -5.58 -12.54
C LEU A 77 11.16 -4.98 -11.39
N ILE A 78 10.64 -3.89 -10.83
CA ILE A 78 11.12 -3.25 -9.62
C ILE A 78 10.04 -3.46 -8.55
N ILE A 79 10.46 -3.94 -7.38
CA ILE A 79 9.66 -3.97 -6.16
C ILE A 79 10.50 -3.29 -5.09
N SER A 80 9.99 -2.21 -4.52
CA SER A 80 10.67 -1.47 -3.45
C SER A 80 9.77 -1.38 -2.24
N ASN A 81 10.34 -1.66 -1.07
CA ASN A 81 9.69 -1.32 0.19
C ASN A 81 9.55 0.21 0.27
N VAL A 82 8.46 0.66 0.85
CA VAL A 82 8.19 2.08 1.07
C VAL A 82 7.97 2.30 2.55
N VAL A 83 8.64 3.32 3.11
CA VAL A 83 8.40 3.76 4.48
C VAL A 83 7.92 5.20 4.40
N ILE A 84 6.61 5.39 4.47
CA ILE A 84 5.98 6.71 4.55
C ILE A 84 5.64 6.95 6.01
N LYS A 85 6.35 7.89 6.62
CA LYS A 85 6.09 8.39 7.97
C LYS A 85 5.08 9.53 7.92
#